data_AF-A0A2J6RH38-F1
#
_entry.id   AF-A0A2J6RH38-F1
#
_cell.length_a   1.000
_cell.length_b   1.000
_cell.length_c   1.000
_cell.angle_alpha   90.00
_cell.angle_beta   90.00
_cell.angle_gamma   90.00
#
_symmetry.space_group_name_H-M   'P 1'
#
loop_
_entity.id
_entity.type
_entity.pdbx_description
1 polymer ?
#
loop_
_entity_poly.entity_id
_entity_poly.type
_entity_poly.pdbx_seq_one_letter_code
_entity_poly.pdbx_strand_id
1 'polypeptide(L)'
;MSFPTRAPSRALLSHLRRSPLSPSPCLRSLASRQIRFESTEKKPAGEGRSFKGQLYESTAARLERERTERARFSRDRKEPSGGRNIALTFVIIATAFGGYYFGTLRSPAPSTLSTIPLSATIPPKHDVSGANMEAAWTDFVEIVGKENVSTKETDLTHHTGSDWSSHQTEASENLFLVVYPASTEEVSKIMKVCHKRRIPVTGYSGGTSLEGHFAPTRGGICVDFGRMGKILNIHKADMDVVVQPAVGWELLNEELAKENLFFPPDPGPGAMIGGMVGTGCSGTNAYRYGTMREWVLSLTVVLADGTVIKTRQRPRKSSAGYDLTKMFIGSEGTLGLVTEATLKVTTKPNTTSVAVCSFGTLRQAADCVARVVGDGVPIAAIEILDDVQMKCINTAGMTDKNWTEAPTLFFKFAGTPSAVKEQIGMVQKLAKSTGSKSFEFARNAQEQADLWSARKEALWSVMAMRESDEDHVWTGDVAVPISRLPDIIEETKEDMARHGLFTAIVGHVGDGNFHTIMLYNDKQRKEAEEAVHRMVKRAVEMEGTVTGEHGVGLVKRDYLNHELGETTVDAMRKLKLAFDPLCLLNCDKIVRVQKPKPGEVAGW
;
A
#
# COMPACT_ATOMS: atom_id res chain seq x y z
N MET A 1 -9.39 -16.64 54.55
CA MET A 1 -10.76 -16.71 54.02
C MET A 1 -10.79 -17.77 52.94
N SER A 2 -11.44 -18.88 53.26
CA SER A 2 -11.57 -20.13 52.49
C SER A 2 -12.93 -20.15 51.78
N PHE A 3 -12.99 -20.63 50.53
CA PHE A 3 -14.08 -21.36 49.84
C PHE A 3 -13.82 -21.37 48.31
N PRO A 4 -14.28 -22.38 47.52
CA PRO A 4 -13.54 -23.62 47.33
C PRO A 4 -13.28 -24.01 45.87
N THR A 5 -12.46 -25.04 45.74
CA THR A 5 -12.20 -25.88 44.56
C THR A 5 -13.44 -26.64 44.07
N ARG A 6 -13.60 -26.76 42.75
CA ARG A 6 -14.22 -27.94 42.10
C ARG A 6 -13.75 -28.08 40.66
N ALA A 7 -13.12 -29.22 40.38
CA ALA A 7 -12.93 -29.80 39.05
C ALA A 7 -13.63 -31.19 39.03
N PRO A 8 -13.59 -31.95 37.93
CA PRO A 8 -14.70 -32.15 36.99
C PRO A 8 -15.35 -33.54 37.09
N SER A 9 -16.49 -33.76 36.42
CA SER A 9 -17.00 -35.12 36.15
C SER A 9 -17.22 -35.36 34.66
N ARG A 10 -16.43 -36.29 34.11
CA ARG A 10 -16.67 -37.02 32.86
C ARG A 10 -17.61 -38.20 33.12
N ALA A 11 -18.19 -38.70 32.02
CA ALA A 11 -18.66 -40.07 31.74
C ALA A 11 -20.18 -40.34 31.90
N LEU A 12 -20.86 -41.10 31.01
CA LEU A 12 -20.67 -41.56 29.62
C LEU A 12 -21.95 -42.37 29.23
N LEU A 13 -22.15 -42.62 27.93
CA LEU A 13 -23.07 -43.58 27.25
C LEU A 13 -24.56 -43.15 27.11
N SER A 14 -25.28 -43.34 26.00
CA SER A 14 -25.04 -43.85 24.64
C SER A 14 -26.32 -43.69 23.76
N HIS A 15 -26.15 -43.50 22.45
CA HIS A 15 -27.01 -43.86 21.28
C HIS A 15 -27.12 -42.71 20.26
N LEU A 16 -26.37 -42.71 19.15
CA LEU A 16 -26.53 -43.44 17.87
C LEU A 16 -27.74 -43.06 17.01
N ARG A 17 -27.41 -42.42 15.86
CA ARG A 17 -28.03 -42.41 14.50
C ARG A 17 -28.51 -41.02 14.05
N ARG A 18 -27.73 -40.34 13.19
CA ARG A 18 -27.62 -40.43 11.71
C ARG A 18 -28.58 -39.47 11.00
N SER A 19 -27.99 -38.45 10.37
CA SER A 19 -28.53 -37.54 9.36
C SER A 19 -28.96 -38.26 8.08
N PRO A 20 -29.74 -37.59 7.22
CA PRO A 20 -29.46 -37.67 5.79
C PRO A 20 -29.39 -36.30 5.10
N LEU A 21 -28.38 -36.21 4.24
CA LEU A 21 -28.18 -35.21 3.19
C LEU A 21 -29.12 -35.47 2.00
N SER A 22 -29.57 -34.39 1.38
CA SER A 22 -30.34 -34.35 0.13
C SER A 22 -29.39 -34.39 -1.10
N PRO A 23 -29.68 -35.18 -2.15
CA PRO A 23 -29.00 -35.08 -3.43
C PRO A 23 -29.87 -34.49 -4.56
N SER A 24 -29.19 -33.81 -5.48
CA SER A 24 -29.65 -33.22 -6.75
C SER A 24 -30.39 -34.21 -7.68
N PRO A 25 -31.28 -33.74 -8.58
CA PRO A 25 -32.01 -34.61 -9.49
C PRO A 25 -31.24 -34.90 -10.78
N CYS A 26 -31.17 -36.18 -11.14
CA CYS A 26 -30.66 -36.69 -12.40
C CYS A 26 -31.81 -37.28 -13.23
N LEU A 27 -31.82 -36.96 -14.53
CA LEU A 27 -32.34 -37.73 -15.68
C LEU A 27 -33.65 -38.54 -15.48
N ARG A 28 -34.78 -38.00 -15.95
CA ARG A 28 -36.00 -38.78 -16.20
C ARG A 28 -35.90 -39.53 -17.52
N SER A 29 -35.94 -40.87 -17.43
CA SER A 29 -36.10 -41.80 -18.53
C SER A 29 -37.53 -41.76 -19.10
N LEU A 30 -37.63 -41.90 -20.42
CA LEU A 30 -38.85 -42.08 -21.20
C LEU A 30 -39.61 -43.34 -20.74
N ALA A 31 -40.80 -43.16 -20.17
CA ALA A 31 -41.76 -44.24 -19.95
C ALA A 31 -42.78 -44.25 -21.11
N SER A 32 -42.86 -45.40 -21.78
CA SER A 32 -43.77 -45.73 -22.85
C SER A 32 -45.23 -45.73 -22.36
N ARG A 33 -46.04 -44.81 -22.89
CA ARG A 33 -47.49 -44.79 -22.66
C ARG A 33 -48.17 -45.71 -23.68
N GLN A 34 -48.66 -46.86 -23.22
CA GLN A 34 -49.61 -47.71 -23.95
C GLN A 34 -50.91 -46.93 -24.17
N ILE A 35 -51.25 -46.64 -25.43
CA ILE A 35 -52.52 -46.06 -25.82
C ILE A 35 -53.50 -47.22 -26.06
N ARG A 36 -54.49 -47.40 -25.17
CA ARG A 36 -55.68 -48.20 -25.46
C ARG A 36 -56.61 -47.38 -26.35
N PHE A 37 -56.96 -47.91 -27.52
CA PHE A 37 -58.01 -47.38 -28.37
C PHE A 37 -59.36 -47.93 -27.89
N GLU A 38 -60.20 -47.07 -27.29
CA GLU A 38 -61.63 -47.32 -27.17
C GLU A 38 -62.33 -46.80 -28.43
N SER A 39 -62.81 -47.73 -29.26
CA SER A 39 -63.66 -47.45 -30.41
C SER A 39 -65.10 -47.26 -29.93
N THR A 40 -65.63 -46.05 -30.06
CA THR A 40 -67.07 -45.77 -29.95
C THR A 40 -67.58 -45.29 -31.30
N GLU A 41 -67.67 -46.21 -32.26
CA GLU A 41 -68.48 -45.99 -33.47
C GLU A 41 -69.53 -47.09 -33.60
N LYS A 42 -70.80 -46.68 -33.52
CA LYS A 42 -71.96 -47.49 -33.87
C LYS A 42 -71.86 -47.88 -35.35
N LYS A 43 -71.77 -49.19 -35.63
CA LYS A 43 -71.99 -49.73 -36.99
C LYS A 43 -73.47 -49.58 -37.38
N PRO A 44 -73.80 -49.00 -38.54
CA PRO A 44 -75.10 -49.19 -39.14
C PRO A 44 -75.17 -50.59 -39.78
N ALA A 45 -76.36 -51.19 -39.73
CA ALA A 45 -76.68 -52.45 -40.39
C ALA A 45 -76.50 -52.30 -41.91
N GLY A 46 -75.78 -53.24 -42.53
CA GLY A 46 -75.57 -53.28 -43.97
C GLY A 46 -75.37 -54.72 -44.44
N GLU A 47 -76.17 -55.08 -45.43
CA GLU A 47 -76.34 -56.37 -46.13
C GLU A 47 -75.07 -57.20 -46.35
N GLY A 48 -75.23 -58.52 -46.26
CA GLY A 48 -74.16 -59.50 -46.42
C GLY A 48 -73.51 -59.46 -47.81
N ARG A 49 -72.19 -59.28 -47.83
CA ARG A 49 -71.33 -59.46 -49.01
C ARG A 49 -70.49 -60.74 -48.88
N SER A 50 -70.33 -61.47 -49.98
CA SER A 50 -69.71 -62.79 -50.03
C SER A 50 -68.19 -62.78 -49.73
N PHE A 51 -67.75 -63.77 -48.94
CA PHE A 51 -66.37 -64.04 -48.48
C PHE A 51 -65.31 -64.04 -49.59
N LYS A 52 -65.68 -64.39 -50.83
CA LYS A 52 -64.74 -64.44 -51.97
C LYS A 52 -64.29 -63.05 -52.45
N GLY A 53 -65.11 -62.01 -52.25
CA GLY A 53 -64.77 -60.62 -52.59
C GLY A 53 -63.77 -59.99 -51.63
N GLN A 54 -63.86 -60.32 -50.33
CA GLN A 54 -62.97 -59.81 -49.29
C GLN A 54 -61.51 -60.28 -49.45
N LEU A 55 -61.30 -61.50 -49.97
CA LEU A 55 -59.96 -62.05 -50.14
C LEU A 55 -59.18 -61.38 -51.29
N TYR A 56 -59.85 -61.04 -52.39
CA TYR A 56 -59.21 -60.38 -53.54
C TYR A 56 -58.95 -58.88 -53.30
N GLU A 57 -59.85 -58.18 -52.60
CA GLU A 57 -59.61 -56.78 -52.17
C GLU A 57 -58.42 -56.68 -51.19
N SER A 58 -58.24 -57.66 -50.31
CA SER A 58 -57.13 -57.72 -49.34
C SER A 58 -55.74 -57.77 -50.03
N THR A 59 -55.60 -58.56 -51.08
CA THR A 59 -54.32 -58.71 -51.79
C THR A 59 -54.02 -57.49 -52.66
N ALA A 60 -55.03 -56.93 -53.32
CA ALA A 60 -54.90 -55.71 -54.14
C ALA A 60 -54.57 -54.48 -53.27
N ALA A 61 -55.25 -54.30 -52.14
CA ALA A 61 -55.01 -53.20 -51.21
C ALA A 61 -53.65 -53.30 -50.50
N ARG A 62 -53.09 -54.51 -50.36
CA ARG A 62 -51.73 -54.71 -49.84
C ARG A 62 -50.67 -54.35 -50.87
N LEU A 63 -50.87 -54.75 -52.13
CA LEU A 63 -49.97 -54.39 -53.23
C LEU A 63 -49.97 -52.89 -53.55
N GLU A 64 -51.12 -52.22 -53.44
CA GLU A 64 -51.19 -50.76 -53.53
C GLU A 64 -50.43 -50.09 -52.39
N ARG A 65 -50.58 -50.57 -51.14
CA ARG A 65 -49.82 -50.04 -50.00
C ARG A 65 -48.32 -50.16 -50.21
N GLU A 66 -47.83 -51.34 -50.62
CA GLU A 66 -46.40 -51.54 -50.91
C GLU A 66 -45.91 -50.68 -52.09
N ARG A 67 -46.75 -50.46 -53.12
CA ARG A 67 -46.43 -49.53 -54.22
C ARG A 67 -46.39 -48.08 -53.76
N THR A 68 -47.34 -47.64 -52.93
CA THR A 68 -47.34 -46.28 -52.38
C THR A 68 -46.17 -46.04 -51.43
N GLU A 69 -45.78 -47.03 -50.61
CA GLU A 69 -44.58 -46.93 -49.78
C GLU A 69 -43.30 -46.89 -50.63
N ARG A 70 -43.16 -47.77 -51.63
CA ARG A 70 -42.01 -47.72 -52.54
C ARG A 70 -41.95 -46.42 -53.34
N ALA A 71 -43.10 -45.89 -53.76
CA ALA A 71 -43.18 -44.60 -54.43
C ALA A 71 -42.74 -43.46 -53.48
N ARG A 72 -43.18 -43.49 -52.22
CA ARG A 72 -42.80 -42.53 -51.17
C ARG A 72 -41.29 -42.58 -50.88
N PHE A 73 -40.73 -43.77 -50.66
CA PHE A 73 -39.28 -43.95 -50.49
C PHE A 73 -38.47 -43.52 -51.73
N SER A 74 -39.00 -43.72 -52.94
CA SER A 74 -38.36 -43.24 -54.17
C SER A 74 -38.39 -41.72 -54.30
N ARG A 75 -39.44 -41.08 -53.76
CA ARG A 75 -39.62 -39.61 -53.74
C ARG A 75 -38.68 -38.97 -52.72
N ASP A 76 -38.60 -39.53 -51.53
CA ASP A 76 -37.70 -39.08 -50.46
C ASP A 76 -36.22 -39.25 -50.85
N ARG A 77 -35.90 -40.25 -51.70
CA ARG A 77 -34.54 -40.46 -52.24
C ARG A 77 -34.19 -39.49 -53.40
N LYS A 78 -35.18 -38.82 -54.00
CA LYS A 78 -35.02 -37.85 -55.09
C LYS A 78 -35.10 -36.39 -54.65
N GLU A 79 -35.44 -36.10 -53.39
CA GLU A 79 -35.34 -34.73 -52.87
C GLU A 79 -33.87 -34.36 -52.62
N PRO A 80 -33.39 -33.22 -53.13
CA PRO A 80 -32.02 -32.79 -52.89
C PRO A 80 -31.87 -32.47 -51.40
N SER A 81 -31.10 -33.31 -50.68
CA SER A 81 -30.79 -33.11 -49.27
C SER A 81 -30.05 -31.79 -48.98
N GLY A 82 -29.65 -31.04 -50.02
CA GLY A 82 -28.98 -29.75 -49.93
C GLY A 82 -29.73 -28.74 -49.07
N GLY A 83 -31.05 -28.56 -49.26
CA GLY A 83 -31.83 -27.59 -48.47
C GLY A 83 -31.90 -27.95 -46.98
N ARG A 84 -32.09 -29.23 -46.66
CA ARG A 84 -32.10 -29.74 -45.28
C ARG A 84 -30.71 -29.66 -44.63
N ASN A 85 -29.66 -29.97 -45.39
CA ASN A 85 -28.28 -29.90 -44.92
C ASN A 85 -27.85 -28.44 -44.70
N ILE A 86 -28.25 -27.51 -45.56
CA ILE A 86 -28.02 -26.07 -45.39
C ILE A 86 -28.76 -25.54 -44.16
N ALA A 87 -30.04 -25.88 -43.99
CA ALA A 87 -30.81 -25.48 -42.81
C ALA A 87 -30.21 -26.02 -41.51
N LEU A 88 -29.80 -27.30 -41.51
CA LEU A 88 -29.14 -27.92 -40.36
C LEU A 88 -27.78 -27.28 -40.06
N THR A 89 -27.01 -26.96 -41.10
CA THR A 89 -25.71 -26.27 -40.98
C THR A 89 -25.89 -24.87 -40.40
N PHE A 90 -26.88 -24.12 -40.87
CA PHE A 90 -27.22 -22.81 -40.34
C PHE A 90 -27.62 -22.88 -38.86
N VAL A 91 -28.45 -23.86 -38.46
CA VAL A 91 -28.83 -24.07 -37.06
C VAL A 91 -27.61 -24.40 -36.20
N ILE A 92 -26.70 -25.26 -36.67
CA ILE A 92 -25.47 -25.60 -35.93
C ILE A 92 -24.58 -24.37 -35.77
N ILE A 93 -24.35 -23.60 -36.84
CA ILE A 93 -23.53 -22.39 -36.81
C ILE A 93 -24.16 -21.35 -35.89
N ALA A 94 -25.46 -21.08 -36.03
CA ALA A 94 -26.17 -20.11 -35.19
C ALA A 94 -26.17 -20.51 -33.72
N THR A 95 -26.30 -21.81 -33.42
CA THR A 95 -26.22 -22.34 -32.05
C THR A 95 -24.80 -22.25 -31.50
N ALA A 96 -23.78 -22.53 -32.31
CA ALA A 96 -22.38 -22.39 -31.91
C ALA A 96 -22.00 -20.92 -31.68
N PHE A 97 -22.42 -20.02 -32.58
CA PHE A 97 -22.19 -18.57 -32.45
C PHE A 97 -22.94 -17.99 -31.25
N GLY A 98 -24.22 -18.37 -31.09
CA GLY A 98 -25.02 -18.01 -29.93
C GLY A 98 -24.39 -18.52 -28.63
N GLY A 99 -23.99 -19.79 -28.59
CA GLY A 99 -23.31 -20.41 -27.45
C GLY A 99 -21.97 -19.73 -27.12
N TYR A 100 -21.19 -19.37 -28.14
CA TYR A 100 -19.96 -18.59 -27.96
C TYR A 100 -20.27 -17.18 -27.43
N TYR A 101 -21.21 -16.46 -28.03
CA TYR A 101 -21.60 -15.11 -27.61
C TYR A 101 -22.12 -15.09 -26.17
N PHE A 102 -23.07 -15.98 -25.82
CA PHE A 102 -23.54 -16.13 -24.44
C PHE A 102 -22.44 -16.63 -23.49
N GLY A 103 -21.49 -17.42 -24.00
CA GLY A 103 -20.28 -17.80 -23.28
C GLY A 103 -19.35 -16.62 -22.98
N THR A 104 -19.20 -15.67 -23.91
CA THR A 104 -18.42 -14.43 -23.69
C THR A 104 -19.11 -13.44 -22.77
N LEU A 105 -20.44 -13.50 -22.66
CA LEU A 105 -21.20 -12.74 -21.66
C LEU A 105 -21.06 -13.33 -20.25
N ARG A 106 -20.59 -14.59 -20.12
CA ARG A 106 -20.34 -15.21 -18.82
C ARG A 106 -19.05 -14.64 -18.26
N SER A 107 -19.15 -13.92 -17.13
CA SER A 107 -17.97 -13.46 -16.41
C SER A 107 -17.05 -14.64 -16.08
N PRO A 108 -15.72 -14.52 -16.26
CA PRO A 108 -14.78 -15.54 -15.83
C PRO A 108 -15.03 -15.91 -14.37
N ALA A 109 -14.87 -17.19 -14.03
CA ALA A 109 -14.93 -17.60 -12.64
C ALA A 109 -13.87 -16.82 -11.83
N PRO A 110 -14.19 -16.39 -10.59
CA PRO A 110 -13.21 -15.74 -9.74
C PRO A 110 -11.97 -16.63 -9.60
N SER A 111 -10.78 -16.02 -9.69
CA SER A 111 -9.54 -16.75 -9.46
C SER A 111 -9.53 -17.34 -8.05
N THR A 112 -9.23 -18.63 -7.96
CA THR A 112 -9.06 -19.37 -6.70
C THR A 112 -7.66 -19.22 -6.10
N LEU A 113 -6.76 -18.47 -6.77
CA LEU A 113 -5.40 -18.25 -6.31
C LEU A 113 -5.36 -17.17 -5.21
N SER A 114 -4.55 -17.44 -4.17
CA SER A 114 -4.28 -16.54 -3.04
C SER A 114 -3.34 -15.38 -3.40
N THR A 115 -2.63 -15.49 -4.52
CA THR A 115 -1.74 -14.46 -5.06
C THR A 115 -2.13 -14.14 -6.50
N ILE A 116 -1.68 -13.00 -7.04
CA ILE A 116 -1.88 -12.66 -8.44
C ILE A 116 -0.56 -12.19 -9.07
N PRO A 117 0.04 -12.99 -9.97
CA PRO A 117 1.24 -12.58 -10.67
C PRO A 117 0.96 -11.39 -11.58
N LEU A 118 1.96 -10.53 -11.78
CA LEU A 118 1.86 -9.38 -12.69
C LEU A 118 1.48 -9.80 -14.11
N SER A 119 1.84 -11.03 -14.51
CA SER A 119 1.47 -11.60 -15.80
C SER A 119 -0.03 -11.81 -15.99
N ALA A 120 -0.78 -11.99 -14.90
CA ALA A 120 -2.21 -12.28 -14.86
C ALA A 120 -3.07 -11.04 -14.50
N THR A 121 -2.46 -9.86 -14.34
CA THR A 121 -3.23 -8.65 -14.05
C THR A 121 -3.95 -8.14 -15.29
N ILE A 122 -5.08 -7.49 -15.06
CA ILE A 122 -5.81 -6.77 -16.11
C ILE A 122 -5.47 -5.28 -15.94
N PRO A 123 -4.94 -4.60 -16.97
CA PRO A 123 -4.63 -3.18 -16.88
C PRO A 123 -5.86 -2.36 -16.43
N PRO A 124 -5.71 -1.43 -15.46
CA PRO A 124 -6.78 -0.55 -15.03
C PRO A 124 -7.39 0.22 -16.21
N LYS A 125 -8.71 0.42 -16.17
CA LYS A 125 -9.45 1.22 -17.14
C LYS A 125 -10.05 2.43 -16.44
N HIS A 126 -9.25 3.49 -16.35
CA HIS A 126 -9.67 4.79 -15.81
C HIS A 126 -10.30 5.66 -16.89
N ASP A 127 -11.18 6.58 -16.49
CA ASP A 127 -11.80 7.57 -17.38
C ASP A 127 -11.49 8.98 -16.88
N VAL A 128 -10.43 9.55 -17.46
CA VAL A 128 -9.99 10.93 -17.22
C VAL A 128 -10.34 11.85 -18.39
N SER A 129 -11.36 11.49 -19.18
CA SER A 129 -11.82 12.34 -20.28
C SER A 129 -12.39 13.67 -19.74
N GLY A 130 -12.18 14.76 -20.48
CA GLY A 130 -12.62 16.10 -20.06
C GLY A 130 -14.10 16.15 -19.67
N ALA A 131 -14.98 15.54 -20.46
CA ALA A 131 -16.41 15.48 -20.17
C ALA A 131 -16.73 14.73 -18.87
N ASN A 132 -16.03 13.64 -18.56
CA ASN A 132 -16.23 12.91 -17.30
C ASN A 132 -15.73 13.73 -16.10
N MET A 133 -14.59 14.40 -16.25
CA MET A 133 -13.99 15.23 -15.22
C MET A 133 -14.80 16.50 -14.93
N GLU A 134 -15.35 17.17 -15.95
CA GLU A 134 -16.25 18.33 -15.79
C GLU A 134 -17.57 17.93 -15.11
N ALA A 135 -18.12 16.77 -15.45
CA ALA A 135 -19.29 16.23 -14.78
C ALA A 135 -18.98 15.88 -13.31
N ALA A 136 -17.81 15.28 -13.04
CA ALA A 136 -17.36 15.00 -11.67
C ALA A 136 -17.12 16.28 -10.86
N TRP A 137 -16.57 17.34 -11.48
CA TRP A 137 -16.42 18.65 -10.85
C TRP A 137 -17.76 19.16 -10.31
N THR A 138 -18.84 19.03 -11.08
CA THR A 138 -20.19 19.44 -10.62
C THR A 138 -20.63 18.63 -9.40
N ASP A 139 -20.42 17.31 -9.42
CA ASP A 139 -20.73 16.43 -8.27
C ASP A 139 -19.90 16.83 -7.04
N PHE A 140 -18.61 17.17 -7.19
CA PHE A 140 -17.76 17.59 -6.08
C PHE A 140 -18.17 18.95 -5.51
N VAL A 141 -18.54 19.91 -6.37
CA VAL A 141 -19.06 21.22 -5.92
C VAL A 141 -20.32 21.05 -5.08
N GLU A 142 -21.21 20.11 -5.44
CA GLU A 142 -22.38 19.79 -4.62
C GLU A 142 -22.01 19.17 -3.26
N ILE A 143 -20.96 18.34 -3.22
CA ILE A 143 -20.53 17.65 -1.99
C ILE A 143 -19.81 18.60 -1.04
N VAL A 144 -18.81 19.34 -1.51
CA VAL A 144 -17.89 20.12 -0.65
C VAL A 144 -18.07 21.63 -0.76
N GLY A 145 -18.86 22.14 -1.71
CA GLY A 145 -18.96 23.57 -2.01
C GLY A 145 -17.92 24.01 -3.05
N LYS A 146 -18.27 25.02 -3.86
CA LYS A 146 -17.45 25.47 -5.00
C LYS A 146 -16.08 25.98 -4.59
N GLU A 147 -16.00 26.63 -3.44
CA GLU A 147 -14.77 27.17 -2.86
C GLU A 147 -13.77 26.10 -2.42
N ASN A 148 -14.20 24.83 -2.34
CA ASN A 148 -13.40 23.70 -1.90
C ASN A 148 -13.07 22.72 -3.04
N VAL A 149 -13.19 23.18 -4.29
CA VAL A 149 -12.74 22.48 -5.50
C VAL A 149 -11.85 23.42 -6.30
N SER A 150 -10.56 23.10 -6.43
CA SER A 150 -9.59 23.94 -7.15
C SER A 150 -9.16 23.33 -8.47
N THR A 151 -9.12 24.17 -9.50
CA THR A 151 -8.53 23.89 -10.82
C THR A 151 -7.43 24.91 -11.14
N LYS A 152 -6.89 25.61 -10.13
CA LYS A 152 -5.84 26.61 -10.33
C LYS A 152 -4.51 25.91 -10.55
N GLU A 153 -3.75 26.38 -11.53
CA GLU A 153 -2.45 25.79 -11.87
C GLU A 153 -1.50 25.69 -10.66
N THR A 154 -1.45 26.73 -9.82
CA THR A 154 -0.63 26.72 -8.60
C THR A 154 -0.98 25.58 -7.65
N ASP A 155 -2.27 25.30 -7.49
CA ASP A 155 -2.72 24.24 -6.60
C ASP A 155 -2.43 22.88 -7.23
N LEU A 156 -2.63 22.72 -8.54
CA LEU A 156 -2.29 21.48 -9.25
C LEU A 156 -0.78 21.17 -9.13
N THR A 157 0.09 22.14 -9.37
CA THR A 157 1.54 21.96 -9.28
C THR A 157 1.99 21.54 -7.88
N HIS A 158 1.52 22.22 -6.83
CA HIS A 158 1.87 21.87 -5.44
C HIS A 158 1.38 20.48 -4.99
N HIS A 159 0.40 19.90 -5.68
CA HIS A 159 -0.17 18.58 -5.36
C HIS A 159 0.27 17.48 -6.33
N THR A 160 1.24 17.76 -7.21
CA THR A 160 1.71 16.82 -8.22
C THR A 160 3.11 16.29 -7.89
N GLY A 161 4.00 17.14 -7.36
CA GLY A 161 5.36 16.73 -6.98
C GLY A 161 6.03 17.75 -6.06
N SER A 162 7.31 17.55 -5.81
CA SER A 162 8.13 18.44 -4.97
C SER A 162 9.61 18.35 -5.32
N ASP A 163 10.37 19.42 -5.07
CA ASP A 163 11.80 19.51 -5.42
C ASP A 163 12.71 18.59 -4.58
N TRP A 164 12.17 18.02 -3.50
CA TRP A 164 12.84 17.04 -2.64
C TRP A 164 12.41 15.60 -2.90
N SER A 165 11.53 15.36 -3.89
CA SER A 165 11.13 14.01 -4.28
C SER A 165 12.21 13.36 -5.14
N SER A 166 12.57 12.12 -4.83
CA SER A 166 13.44 11.28 -5.66
C SER A 166 12.80 10.94 -7.01
N HIS A 167 11.47 10.98 -7.11
CA HIS A 167 10.74 10.89 -8.39
C HIS A 167 10.63 12.28 -9.02
N GLN A 168 11.16 12.43 -10.23
CA GLN A 168 10.92 13.62 -11.05
C GLN A 168 9.59 13.48 -11.77
N THR A 169 8.70 14.43 -11.50
CA THR A 169 7.37 14.48 -12.12
C THR A 169 7.49 14.65 -13.63
N GLU A 170 6.82 13.80 -14.40
CA GLU A 170 6.77 13.95 -15.85
C GLU A 170 5.67 14.93 -16.26
N ALA A 171 5.85 15.63 -17.39
CA ALA A 171 4.82 16.54 -17.93
C ALA A 171 3.48 15.86 -18.27
N SER A 172 3.43 14.53 -18.31
CA SER A 172 2.21 13.74 -18.52
C SER A 172 1.41 13.48 -17.24
N GLU A 173 2.04 13.66 -16.07
CA GLU A 173 1.48 13.39 -14.75
C GLU A 173 0.76 14.62 -14.23
N ASN A 174 -0.42 14.94 -14.79
CA ASN A 174 -1.17 16.13 -14.40
C ASN A 174 -2.49 15.78 -13.71
N LEU A 175 -2.77 16.46 -12.60
CA LEU A 175 -4.08 16.48 -11.97
C LEU A 175 -5.06 17.34 -12.77
N PHE A 176 -6.35 16.96 -12.75
CA PHE A 176 -7.40 17.82 -13.29
C PHE A 176 -7.92 18.83 -12.25
N LEU A 177 -8.06 18.40 -10.99
CA LEU A 177 -8.54 19.22 -9.89
C LEU A 177 -8.07 18.69 -8.52
N VAL A 178 -8.13 19.55 -7.52
CA VAL A 178 -7.97 19.23 -6.09
C VAL A 178 -9.31 19.43 -5.37
N VAL A 179 -9.72 18.47 -4.54
CA VAL A 179 -10.93 18.53 -3.72
C VAL A 179 -10.53 18.56 -2.25
N TYR A 180 -11.12 19.50 -1.49
CA TYR A 180 -10.82 19.71 -0.07
C TYR A 180 -12.01 19.33 0.82
N PRO A 181 -12.21 18.05 1.19
CA PRO A 181 -13.27 17.64 2.11
C PRO A 181 -12.99 18.08 3.56
N ALA A 182 -14.05 18.27 4.34
CA ALA A 182 -14.00 18.63 5.77
C ALA A 182 -14.48 17.51 6.72
N SER A 183 -14.95 16.38 6.17
CA SER A 183 -15.50 15.26 6.95
C SER A 183 -15.30 13.90 6.28
N THR A 184 -15.37 12.82 7.07
CA THR A 184 -15.35 11.45 6.57
C THR A 184 -16.48 11.17 5.59
N GLU A 185 -17.65 11.77 5.83
CA GLU A 185 -18.83 11.64 4.98
C GLU A 185 -18.62 12.27 3.60
N GLU A 186 -17.96 13.44 3.53
CA GLU A 186 -17.60 14.07 2.25
C GLU A 186 -16.59 13.22 1.49
N VAL A 187 -15.54 12.71 2.16
CA VAL A 187 -14.56 11.79 1.54
C VAL A 187 -15.26 10.54 0.98
N SER A 188 -16.20 9.96 1.73
CA SER A 188 -17.02 8.82 1.27
C SER A 188 -17.83 9.15 0.02
N LYS A 189 -18.47 10.33 -0.04
CA LYS A 189 -19.24 10.77 -1.21
C LYS A 189 -18.34 11.02 -2.43
N ILE A 190 -17.18 11.67 -2.24
CA ILE A 190 -16.18 11.87 -3.29
C ILE A 190 -15.75 10.52 -3.88
N MET A 191 -15.37 9.57 -3.02
CA MET A 191 -14.96 8.24 -3.47
C MET A 191 -16.07 7.48 -4.21
N LYS A 192 -17.34 7.63 -3.83
CA LYS A 192 -18.47 7.06 -4.59
C LYS A 192 -18.59 7.62 -6.00
N VAL A 193 -18.38 8.93 -6.17
CA VAL A 193 -18.33 9.59 -7.48
C VAL A 193 -17.16 9.03 -8.29
N CYS A 194 -15.96 9.02 -7.72
CA CYS A 194 -14.76 8.49 -8.37
C CYS A 194 -14.91 7.01 -8.75
N HIS A 195 -15.51 6.20 -7.88
CA HIS A 195 -15.77 4.78 -8.14
C HIS A 195 -16.72 4.56 -9.31
N LYS A 196 -17.85 5.28 -9.32
CA LYS A 196 -18.84 5.20 -10.40
C LYS A 196 -18.25 5.66 -11.74
N ARG A 197 -17.43 6.71 -11.71
CA ARG A 197 -16.84 7.37 -12.89
C ARG A 197 -15.46 6.83 -13.28
N ARG A 198 -14.91 5.89 -12.51
CA ARG A 198 -13.56 5.31 -12.68
C ARG A 198 -12.44 6.36 -12.72
N ILE A 199 -12.54 7.35 -11.84
CA ILE A 199 -11.56 8.45 -11.72
C ILE A 199 -10.49 8.03 -10.70
N PRO A 200 -9.19 8.06 -11.07
CA PRO A 200 -8.11 7.79 -10.14
C PRO A 200 -7.96 8.93 -9.13
N VAL A 201 -7.52 8.57 -7.92
CA VAL A 201 -7.48 9.46 -6.76
C VAL A 201 -6.12 9.34 -6.06
N THR A 202 -5.47 10.48 -5.86
CA THR A 202 -4.30 10.62 -4.99
C THR A 202 -4.73 11.27 -3.68
N GLY A 203 -4.33 10.72 -2.54
CA GLY A 203 -4.54 11.35 -1.23
C GLY A 203 -3.38 12.29 -0.90
N TYR A 204 -3.68 13.46 -0.34
CA TYR A 204 -2.69 14.46 0.03
C TYR A 204 -2.94 14.99 1.45
N SER A 205 -1.85 15.19 2.19
CA SER A 205 -1.88 15.70 3.56
C SER A 205 -0.74 16.71 3.74
N GLY A 206 0.39 16.34 4.35
CA GLY A 206 1.51 17.26 4.55
C GLY A 206 2.37 17.55 3.31
N GLY A 207 2.29 16.72 2.26
CA GLY A 207 3.09 16.91 1.03
C GLY A 207 4.62 16.70 1.17
N THR A 208 5.08 16.12 2.28
CA THR A 208 6.51 16.04 2.63
C THR A 208 7.21 14.72 2.24
N SER A 209 6.50 13.78 1.61
CA SER A 209 7.04 12.45 1.26
C SER A 209 8.04 12.47 0.11
N LEU A 210 8.97 11.51 0.06
CA LEU A 210 10.14 11.58 -0.83
C LEU A 210 10.09 10.67 -2.08
N GLU A 211 9.35 9.55 -2.06
CA GLU A 211 9.47 8.51 -3.11
C GLU A 211 8.38 8.61 -4.22
N GLY A 212 7.91 9.82 -4.56
CA GLY A 212 6.86 10.02 -5.57
C GLY A 212 5.45 9.59 -5.14
N HIS A 213 5.17 9.62 -3.84
CA HIS A 213 3.93 9.09 -3.26
C HIS A 213 2.66 9.79 -3.75
N PHE A 214 2.73 11.08 -4.06
CA PHE A 214 1.58 11.86 -4.51
C PHE A 214 1.65 12.25 -6.00
N ALA A 215 2.58 11.67 -6.76
CA ALA A 215 2.64 11.87 -8.20
C ALA A 215 1.42 11.22 -8.90
N PRO A 216 0.61 11.98 -9.67
CA PRO A 216 -0.63 11.51 -10.27
C PRO A 216 -0.37 10.78 -11.59
N THR A 217 0.35 9.66 -11.55
CA THR A 217 0.73 8.85 -12.74
C THR A 217 -0.43 8.42 -13.66
N ARG A 218 -1.68 8.51 -13.17
CA ARG A 218 -2.92 8.20 -13.90
C ARG A 218 -3.82 9.43 -14.11
N GLY A 219 -3.33 10.63 -13.81
CA GLY A 219 -4.11 11.86 -13.74
C GLY A 219 -5.21 11.80 -12.67
N GLY A 220 -6.40 12.31 -13.00
CA GLY A 220 -7.57 12.26 -12.13
C GLY A 220 -7.61 13.40 -11.13
N ILE A 221 -7.88 13.10 -9.86
CA ILE A 221 -8.03 14.10 -8.81
C ILE A 221 -7.10 13.89 -7.63
N CYS A 222 -6.84 14.96 -6.91
CA CYS A 222 -6.24 14.92 -5.59
C CYS A 222 -7.29 15.21 -4.51
N VAL A 223 -7.32 14.39 -3.46
CA VAL A 223 -8.10 14.64 -2.25
C VAL A 223 -7.16 15.17 -1.18
N ASP A 224 -7.22 16.47 -0.92
CA ASP A 224 -6.43 17.13 0.10
C ASP A 224 -7.23 17.24 1.41
N PHE A 225 -6.68 16.62 2.46
CA PHE A 225 -7.27 16.63 3.80
C PHE A 225 -7.10 17.95 4.56
N GLY A 226 -6.55 19.02 3.98
CA GLY A 226 -6.21 20.28 4.67
C GLY A 226 -7.33 20.91 5.52
N ARG A 227 -8.61 20.62 5.23
CA ARG A 227 -9.77 21.07 6.04
C ARG A 227 -10.14 20.12 7.19
N MET A 228 -9.48 18.97 7.31
CA MET A 228 -9.60 17.95 8.35
C MET A 228 -8.40 18.02 9.31
N GLY A 229 -8.18 19.17 9.94
CA GLY A 229 -7.03 19.47 10.81
C GLY A 229 -7.34 19.54 12.31
N LYS A 230 -8.38 18.84 12.80
CA LYS A 230 -8.82 18.96 14.20
C LYS A 230 -8.30 17.82 15.10
N ILE A 231 -7.89 18.18 16.31
CA ILE A 231 -7.82 17.26 17.45
C ILE A 231 -9.24 17.12 17.99
N LEU A 232 -9.82 15.92 17.87
CA LEU A 232 -11.22 15.67 18.23
C LEU A 232 -11.38 15.43 19.72
N ASN A 233 -10.50 14.63 20.32
CA ASN A 233 -10.54 14.29 21.74
C ASN A 233 -9.15 14.00 22.29
N ILE A 234 -8.85 14.49 23.49
CA ILE A 234 -7.66 14.09 24.28
C ILE A 234 -8.14 13.31 25.50
N HIS A 235 -7.77 12.04 25.60
CA HIS A 235 -8.12 11.15 26.70
C HIS A 235 -6.93 10.96 27.64
N LYS A 236 -6.59 12.01 28.41
CA LYS A 236 -5.41 12.02 29.30
C LYS A 236 -5.33 10.81 30.21
N ALA A 237 -6.44 10.43 30.84
CA ALA A 237 -6.48 9.29 31.77
C ALA A 237 -6.19 7.94 31.09
N ASP A 238 -6.50 7.82 29.80
CA ASP A 238 -6.34 6.60 29.01
C ASP A 238 -5.06 6.60 28.14
N MET A 239 -4.38 7.75 28.09
CA MET A 239 -3.15 7.98 27.31
C MET A 239 -3.36 7.76 25.80
N ASP A 240 -4.46 8.31 25.27
CA ASP A 240 -4.74 8.33 23.83
C ASP A 240 -5.39 9.65 23.37
N VAL A 241 -5.32 9.89 22.06
CA VAL A 241 -5.86 11.07 21.38
C VAL A 241 -6.54 10.66 20.08
N VAL A 242 -7.64 11.33 19.72
CA VAL A 242 -8.34 11.15 18.45
C VAL A 242 -8.13 12.40 17.59
N VAL A 243 -7.61 12.23 16.38
CA VAL A 243 -7.19 13.32 15.49
C VAL A 243 -7.63 13.08 14.05
N GLN A 244 -7.83 14.16 13.31
CA GLN A 244 -8.03 14.14 11.87
C GLN A 244 -6.68 14.15 11.11
N PRO A 245 -6.65 13.72 9.82
CA PRO A 245 -5.42 13.49 9.08
C PRO A 245 -4.51 14.71 8.86
N ALA A 246 -5.06 15.93 8.78
CA ALA A 246 -4.25 17.13 8.56
C ALA A 246 -3.74 17.79 9.85
N VAL A 247 -3.82 17.09 10.99
CA VAL A 247 -3.12 17.54 12.20
C VAL A 247 -1.61 17.35 12.00
N GLY A 248 -0.84 18.44 12.08
CA GLY A 248 0.63 18.40 12.12
C GLY A 248 1.14 17.81 13.44
N TRP A 249 2.20 17.01 13.39
CA TRP A 249 2.69 16.33 14.59
C TRP A 249 3.31 17.30 15.60
N GLU A 250 3.91 18.40 15.14
CA GLU A 250 4.45 19.45 16.02
C GLU A 250 3.32 20.10 16.83
N LEU A 251 2.26 20.56 16.14
CA LEU A 251 1.08 21.16 16.76
C LEU A 251 0.41 20.20 17.74
N LEU A 252 0.29 18.91 17.37
CA LEU A 252 -0.24 17.89 18.27
C LEU A 252 0.59 17.81 19.56
N ASN A 253 1.92 17.82 19.44
CA ASN A 253 2.81 17.78 20.61
C ASN A 253 2.79 19.06 21.44
N GLU A 254 2.58 20.23 20.84
CA GLU A 254 2.35 21.49 21.56
C GLU A 254 1.07 21.43 22.40
N GLU A 255 -0.02 20.89 21.85
CA GLU A 255 -1.29 20.72 22.57
C GLU A 255 -1.19 19.66 23.67
N LEU A 256 -0.60 18.50 23.38
CA LEU A 256 -0.39 17.42 24.37
C LEU A 256 0.53 17.85 25.52
N ALA A 257 1.49 18.75 25.25
CA ALA A 257 2.42 19.26 26.25
C ALA A 257 1.72 19.91 27.45
N LYS A 258 0.58 20.56 27.21
CA LYS A 258 -0.23 21.24 28.25
C LYS A 258 -0.70 20.25 29.32
N GLU A 259 -0.80 18.97 28.96
CA GLU A 259 -1.24 17.88 29.84
C GLU A 259 -0.09 16.97 30.31
N ASN A 260 1.17 17.38 30.11
CA ASN A 260 2.38 16.57 30.33
C ASN A 260 2.44 15.29 29.46
N LEU A 261 1.82 15.33 28.28
CA LEU A 261 1.82 14.25 27.30
C LEU A 261 2.66 14.61 26.07
N PHE A 262 3.02 13.60 25.29
CA PHE A 262 3.54 13.76 23.94
C PHE A 262 3.29 12.49 23.10
N PHE A 263 3.25 12.68 21.79
CA PHE A 263 3.21 11.70 20.73
C PHE A 263 4.64 11.51 20.18
N PRO A 264 5.27 10.32 20.36
CA PRO A 264 6.70 10.17 20.10
C PRO A 264 7.21 10.21 18.65
N PRO A 265 6.49 9.68 17.65
CA PRO A 265 6.94 9.77 16.26
C PRO A 265 7.22 11.22 15.86
N ASP A 266 8.42 11.47 15.36
CA ASP A 266 8.99 12.78 15.08
C ASP A 266 9.70 12.84 13.71
N PRO A 267 8.96 12.61 12.61
CA PRO A 267 9.52 12.73 11.26
C PRO A 267 9.89 14.20 10.96
N GLY A 268 10.41 14.43 9.75
CA GLY A 268 10.72 15.78 9.26
C GLY A 268 9.57 16.79 9.45
N PRO A 269 9.89 18.08 9.66
CA PRO A 269 8.88 19.11 9.89
C PRO A 269 7.81 19.20 8.79
N GLY A 270 6.60 19.59 9.16
CA GLY A 270 5.46 19.72 8.24
C GLY A 270 4.72 18.41 7.94
N ALA A 271 5.20 17.27 8.44
CA ALA A 271 4.47 16.02 8.35
C ALA A 271 3.16 16.06 9.15
N MET A 272 2.10 15.49 8.55
CA MET A 272 0.77 15.43 9.15
C MET A 272 0.34 13.98 9.35
N ILE A 273 -0.53 13.73 10.33
CA ILE A 273 -0.90 12.38 10.78
C ILE A 273 -1.35 11.46 9.65
N GLY A 274 -2.10 11.96 8.66
CA GLY A 274 -2.55 11.17 7.51
C GLY A 274 -1.37 10.63 6.69
N GLY A 275 -0.40 11.50 6.37
CA GLY A 275 0.84 11.11 5.68
C GLY A 275 1.70 10.18 6.52
N MET A 276 1.83 10.46 7.82
CA MET A 276 2.57 9.61 8.77
C MET A 276 2.01 8.18 8.82
N VAL A 277 0.68 8.04 8.89
CA VAL A 277 0.02 6.72 8.76
C VAL A 277 0.30 6.12 7.39
N GLY A 278 0.16 6.91 6.33
CA GLY A 278 0.36 6.48 4.95
C GLY A 278 1.73 5.85 4.72
N THR A 279 2.80 6.47 5.17
CA THR A 279 4.18 5.97 4.99
C THR A 279 4.65 5.06 6.12
N GLY A 280 3.94 5.02 7.25
CA GLY A 280 4.41 4.30 8.43
C GLY A 280 5.67 4.91 9.04
N CYS A 281 5.78 6.24 8.98
CA CYS A 281 7.00 7.00 9.22
C CYS A 281 7.70 6.72 10.57
N SER A 282 9.01 6.99 10.61
CA SER A 282 9.84 7.03 11.81
C SER A 282 10.30 8.46 12.13
N GLY A 283 11.61 8.68 12.28
CA GLY A 283 12.22 9.84 12.93
C GLY A 283 13.18 9.45 14.05
N THR A 284 13.85 10.44 14.64
CA THR A 284 14.97 10.21 15.60
C THR A 284 14.55 9.46 16.86
N ASN A 285 13.30 9.59 17.30
CA ASN A 285 12.80 8.91 18.49
C ASN A 285 12.39 7.44 18.22
N ALA A 286 12.41 6.98 16.96
CA ALA A 286 11.97 5.64 16.59
C ALA A 286 12.78 4.53 17.27
N TYR A 287 14.09 4.74 17.44
CA TYR A 287 14.95 3.81 18.18
C TYR A 287 14.38 3.44 19.56
N ARG A 288 13.86 4.43 20.31
CA ARG A 288 13.32 4.20 21.65
C ARG A 288 11.85 3.84 21.67
N TYR A 289 11.06 4.40 20.77
CA TYR A 289 9.59 4.38 20.85
C TYR A 289 8.92 3.56 19.75
N GLY A 290 9.65 3.09 18.74
CA GLY A 290 9.10 2.49 17.52
C GLY A 290 8.56 3.55 16.56
N THR A 291 8.01 3.08 15.44
CA THR A 291 7.54 3.95 14.34
C THR A 291 6.05 4.25 14.48
N MET A 292 5.47 4.96 13.50
CA MET A 292 4.02 5.19 13.44
C MET A 292 3.21 3.90 13.61
N ARG A 293 3.76 2.77 13.13
CA ARG A 293 3.18 1.43 13.29
C ARG A 293 2.83 1.14 14.73
N GLU A 294 3.70 1.46 15.68
CA GLU A 294 3.46 1.16 17.09
C GLU A 294 2.42 2.08 17.68
N TRP A 295 2.29 3.32 17.23
CA TRP A 295 1.54 4.37 17.92
C TRP A 295 0.08 4.53 17.51
N VAL A 296 -0.37 3.87 16.44
CA VAL A 296 -1.77 3.89 16.02
C VAL A 296 -2.57 2.80 16.73
N LEU A 297 -3.66 3.18 17.40
CA LEU A 297 -4.66 2.26 17.93
C LEU A 297 -5.66 1.89 16.83
N SER A 298 -6.40 2.87 16.31
CA SER A 298 -7.48 2.64 15.36
C SER A 298 -7.45 3.67 14.25
N LEU A 299 -7.97 3.30 13.08
CA LEU A 299 -8.18 4.19 11.96
C LEU A 299 -9.64 4.15 11.52
N THR A 300 -10.16 5.29 11.11
CA THR A 300 -11.35 5.38 10.25
C THR A 300 -10.88 5.60 8.83
N VAL A 301 -11.30 4.73 7.91
CA VAL A 301 -10.78 4.67 6.54
C VAL A 301 -11.94 4.65 5.55
N VAL A 302 -11.82 5.43 4.48
CA VAL A 302 -12.72 5.38 3.32
C VAL A 302 -12.06 4.54 2.23
N LEU A 303 -12.73 3.47 1.82
CA LEU A 303 -12.26 2.54 0.78
C LEU A 303 -12.54 3.07 -0.64
N ALA A 304 -12.02 2.37 -1.64
CA ALA A 304 -12.12 2.78 -3.05
C ALA A 304 -13.56 2.99 -3.56
N ASP A 305 -14.52 2.26 -3.02
CA ASP A 305 -15.96 2.36 -3.33
C ASP A 305 -16.71 3.40 -2.47
N GLY A 306 -16.00 4.07 -1.58
CA GLY A 306 -16.53 5.01 -0.61
C GLY A 306 -17.12 4.36 0.65
N THR A 307 -16.96 3.06 0.86
CA THR A 307 -17.32 2.40 2.12
C THR A 307 -16.44 2.93 3.26
N VAL A 308 -17.07 3.31 4.37
CA VAL A 308 -16.37 3.75 5.58
C VAL A 308 -16.20 2.57 6.52
N ILE A 309 -14.98 2.31 6.95
CA ILE A 309 -14.67 1.29 7.95
C ILE A 309 -13.95 1.91 9.15
N LYS A 310 -14.12 1.27 10.32
CA LYS A 310 -13.29 1.52 11.49
C LYS A 310 -12.50 0.25 11.80
N THR A 311 -11.17 0.34 11.85
CA THR A 311 -10.31 -0.85 11.90
C THR A 311 -10.39 -1.59 13.23
N ARG A 312 -10.66 -0.87 14.33
CA ARG A 312 -10.91 -1.46 15.65
C ARG A 312 -11.55 -0.49 16.64
N GLN A 313 -11.83 -0.97 17.86
CA GLN A 313 -12.24 -0.12 18.98
C GLN A 313 -11.01 0.46 19.73
N ARG A 314 -11.26 1.44 20.61
CA ARG A 314 -10.24 2.20 21.35
C ARG A 314 -9.31 1.39 22.28
N PRO A 315 -9.70 0.25 22.90
CA PRO A 315 -8.82 -0.47 23.82
C PRO A 315 -7.43 -0.79 23.23
N ARG A 316 -6.40 -0.70 24.08
CA ARG A 316 -5.00 -0.95 23.67
C ARG A 316 -4.74 -2.40 23.28
N LYS A 317 -5.53 -3.33 23.82
CA LYS A 317 -5.47 -4.76 23.51
C LYS A 317 -6.77 -5.18 22.84
N SER A 318 -6.65 -5.90 21.74
CA SER A 318 -7.76 -6.55 21.05
C SER A 318 -7.23 -7.77 20.30
N SER A 319 -8.03 -8.83 20.27
CA SER A 319 -7.83 -9.99 19.40
C SER A 319 -9.09 -10.28 18.58
N ALA A 320 -9.95 -9.27 18.42
CA ALA A 320 -11.18 -9.37 17.67
C ALA A 320 -10.92 -9.26 16.16
N GLY A 321 -10.68 -10.40 15.51
CA GLY A 321 -10.47 -10.48 14.06
C GLY A 321 -9.05 -10.11 13.61
N TYR A 322 -8.90 -9.81 12.32
CA TYR A 322 -7.62 -9.41 11.71
C TYR A 322 -7.25 -7.98 12.10
N ASP A 323 -5.95 -7.71 12.25
CA ASP A 323 -5.45 -6.36 12.52
C ASP A 323 -5.41 -5.52 11.23
N LEU A 324 -6.58 -5.00 10.84
CA LEU A 324 -6.69 -4.11 9.68
C LEU A 324 -5.94 -2.79 9.90
N THR A 325 -5.75 -2.33 11.13
CA THR A 325 -5.00 -1.10 11.42
C THR A 325 -3.60 -1.18 10.81
N LYS A 326 -2.90 -2.30 11.03
CA LYS A 326 -1.54 -2.53 10.50
C LYS A 326 -1.49 -2.71 8.98
N MET A 327 -2.62 -3.02 8.33
CA MET A 327 -2.68 -3.12 6.87
C MET A 327 -2.74 -1.75 6.20
N PHE A 328 -3.33 -0.75 6.86
CA PHE A 328 -3.41 0.61 6.31
C PHE A 328 -2.19 1.47 6.65
N ILE A 329 -1.46 1.17 7.72
CA ILE A 329 -0.21 1.86 8.05
C ILE A 329 0.90 1.40 7.07
N GLY A 330 1.54 2.35 6.39
CA GLY A 330 2.50 2.05 5.33
C GLY A 330 1.86 1.64 4.00
N SER A 331 0.54 1.82 3.85
CA SER A 331 -0.15 1.51 2.59
C SER A 331 -0.08 2.61 1.54
N GLU A 332 0.49 3.77 1.90
CA GLU A 332 0.71 4.93 1.02
C GLU A 332 -0.56 5.41 0.29
N GLY A 333 -1.72 5.26 0.95
CA GLY A 333 -3.01 5.60 0.38
C GLY A 333 -3.50 4.65 -0.73
N THR A 334 -2.78 3.56 -0.99
CA THR A 334 -3.14 2.60 -2.05
C THR A 334 -4.30 1.68 -1.66
N LEU A 335 -4.59 1.52 -0.36
CA LEU A 335 -5.68 0.64 0.11
C LEU A 335 -6.92 1.40 0.58
N GLY A 336 -6.77 2.68 0.95
CA GLY A 336 -7.84 3.50 1.51
C GLY A 336 -7.36 4.88 1.94
N LEU A 337 -8.31 5.79 2.13
CA LEU A 337 -8.09 7.15 2.61
C LEU A 337 -8.35 7.25 4.11
N VAL A 338 -7.33 7.56 4.90
CA VAL A 338 -7.44 7.69 6.37
C VAL A 338 -8.05 9.04 6.73
N THR A 339 -9.16 9.03 7.46
CA THR A 339 -9.96 10.23 7.80
C THR A 339 -10.01 10.54 9.30
N GLU A 340 -9.64 9.58 10.14
CA GLU A 340 -9.47 9.76 11.59
C GLU A 340 -8.45 8.73 12.10
N ALA A 341 -7.60 9.13 13.03
CA ALA A 341 -6.69 8.25 13.74
C ALA A 341 -6.88 8.37 15.26
N THR A 342 -6.99 7.24 15.93
CA THR A 342 -6.83 7.14 17.38
C THR A 342 -5.38 6.75 17.66
N LEU A 343 -4.62 7.62 18.30
CA LEU A 343 -3.20 7.47 18.56
C LEU A 343 -2.96 7.26 20.05
N LYS A 344 -1.99 6.40 20.41
CA LYS A 344 -1.43 6.38 21.75
C LYS A 344 -0.63 7.66 21.99
N VAL A 345 -0.56 8.08 23.24
CA VAL A 345 0.39 9.10 23.70
C VAL A 345 1.10 8.60 24.95
N THR A 346 2.19 9.25 25.34
CA THR A 346 2.96 8.92 26.54
C THR A 346 3.33 10.18 27.31
N THR A 347 3.76 10.05 28.56
CA THR A 347 4.21 11.21 29.35
C THR A 347 5.56 11.71 28.88
N LYS A 348 5.79 13.02 28.93
CA LYS A 348 7.11 13.60 28.66
C LYS A 348 8.15 13.05 29.64
N PRO A 349 9.39 12.75 29.17
CA PRO A 349 10.45 12.35 30.08
C PRO A 349 10.81 13.48 31.04
N ASN A 350 11.08 13.14 32.31
CA ASN A 350 11.42 14.12 33.35
C ASN A 350 12.70 14.90 33.03
N THR A 351 13.65 14.27 32.35
CA THR A 351 14.94 14.85 32.01
C THR A 351 15.39 14.30 30.66
N THR A 352 15.89 15.21 29.82
CA THR A 352 16.60 14.89 28.58
C THR A 352 18.01 15.46 28.63
N SER A 353 18.91 14.85 27.87
CA SER A 353 20.25 15.38 27.63
C SER A 353 20.72 14.97 26.24
N VAL A 354 21.71 15.69 25.71
CA VAL A 354 22.36 15.38 24.44
C VAL A 354 23.86 15.18 24.68
N ALA A 355 24.48 14.26 23.95
CA ALA A 355 25.93 14.18 23.85
C ALA A 355 26.38 14.04 22.40
N VAL A 356 27.55 14.56 22.08
CA VAL A 356 28.16 14.52 20.75
C VAL A 356 29.57 13.99 20.86
N CYS A 357 29.95 13.12 19.92
CA CYS A 357 31.19 12.37 19.96
C CYS A 357 31.78 12.21 18.56
N SER A 358 32.96 12.76 18.32
CA SER A 358 33.67 12.62 17.03
C SER A 358 34.65 11.44 17.00
N PHE A 359 34.85 10.89 15.80
CA PHE A 359 35.69 9.73 15.53
C PHE A 359 36.70 10.01 14.42
N GLY A 360 37.74 9.16 14.32
CA GLY A 360 38.72 9.27 13.25
C GLY A 360 38.23 8.70 11.92
N THR A 361 37.32 7.72 11.97
CA THR A 361 36.73 7.10 10.78
C THR A 361 35.24 6.82 11.01
N LEU A 362 34.50 6.68 9.90
CA LEU A 362 33.08 6.39 9.91
C LEU A 362 32.80 4.99 10.47
N ARG A 363 33.69 4.02 10.17
CA ARG A 363 33.71 2.68 10.77
C ARG A 363 33.73 2.71 12.29
N GLN A 364 34.63 3.49 12.90
CA GLN A 364 34.74 3.60 14.37
C GLN A 364 33.46 4.15 15.01
N ALA A 365 32.82 5.12 14.35
CA ALA A 365 31.53 5.65 14.79
C ALA A 365 30.46 4.56 14.71
N ALA A 366 30.32 3.86 13.59
CA ALA A 366 29.33 2.78 13.44
C ALA A 366 29.59 1.60 14.41
N ASP A 367 30.85 1.23 14.66
CA ASP A 367 31.21 0.20 15.66
C ASP A 367 30.80 0.62 17.08
N CYS A 368 30.89 1.92 17.41
CA CYS A 368 30.40 2.45 18.68
C CYS A 368 28.89 2.22 18.83
N VAL A 369 28.12 2.49 17.76
CA VAL A 369 26.67 2.27 17.74
C VAL A 369 26.36 0.80 18.01
N ALA A 370 27.00 -0.12 17.28
CA ALA A 370 26.79 -1.55 17.45
C ALA A 370 27.06 -2.02 18.89
N ARG A 371 28.09 -1.49 19.56
CA ARG A 371 28.37 -1.80 20.98
C ARG A 371 27.35 -1.20 21.93
N VAL A 372 26.98 0.06 21.73
CA VAL A 372 25.98 0.74 22.56
C VAL A 372 24.62 0.03 22.50
N VAL A 373 24.21 -0.38 21.30
CA VAL A 373 22.98 -1.16 21.09
C VAL A 373 23.14 -2.58 21.67
N GLY A 374 24.27 -3.24 21.40
CA GLY A 374 24.54 -4.60 21.87
C GLY A 374 24.61 -4.74 23.40
N ASP A 375 25.13 -3.72 24.08
CA ASP A 375 25.16 -3.64 25.55
C ASP A 375 23.78 -3.27 26.16
N GLY A 376 22.78 -2.98 25.32
CA GLY A 376 21.42 -2.67 25.76
C GLY A 376 21.29 -1.36 26.51
N VAL A 377 22.16 -0.37 26.22
CA VAL A 377 22.10 0.93 26.88
C VAL A 377 20.78 1.63 26.48
N PRO A 378 19.93 2.03 27.45
CA PRO A 378 18.61 2.57 27.13
C PRO A 378 18.71 4.04 26.69
N ILE A 379 18.99 4.28 25.41
CA ILE A 379 19.13 5.61 24.80
C ILE A 379 17.84 6.02 24.08
N ALA A 380 17.59 7.33 23.98
CA ALA A 380 16.41 7.86 23.27
C ALA A 380 16.62 7.93 21.74
N ALA A 381 17.80 8.34 21.29
CA ALA A 381 18.18 8.38 19.87
C ALA A 381 19.70 8.25 19.72
N ILE A 382 20.15 7.66 18.60
CA ILE A 382 21.55 7.59 18.19
C ILE A 382 21.62 7.95 16.71
N GLU A 383 22.26 9.07 16.41
CA GLU A 383 22.37 9.61 15.06
C GLU A 383 23.83 9.67 14.63
N ILE A 384 24.10 9.47 13.34
CA ILE A 384 25.43 9.66 12.74
C ILE A 384 25.38 10.76 11.70
N LEU A 385 26.43 11.58 11.66
CA LEU A 385 26.73 12.49 10.55
C LEU A 385 28.18 12.23 10.13
N ASP A 386 28.44 12.09 8.83
CA ASP A 386 29.81 11.93 8.33
C ASP A 386 30.55 13.28 8.21
N ASP A 387 31.85 13.23 7.90
CA ASP A 387 32.68 14.42 7.70
C ASP A 387 32.14 15.37 6.63
N VAL A 388 31.56 14.86 5.54
CA VAL A 388 30.96 15.68 4.48
C VAL A 388 29.73 16.42 5.02
N GLN A 389 28.86 15.73 5.75
CA GLN A 389 27.70 16.35 6.39
C GLN A 389 28.11 17.44 7.38
N MET A 390 29.11 17.18 8.22
CA MET A 390 29.63 18.19 9.18
C MET A 390 30.22 19.41 8.45
N LYS A 391 30.90 19.21 7.31
CA LYS A 391 31.39 20.30 6.46
C LYS A 391 30.25 21.13 5.85
N CYS A 392 29.18 20.48 5.38
CA CYS A 392 28.00 21.18 4.84
C CYS A 392 27.39 22.10 5.90
N ILE A 393 27.25 21.61 7.15
CA ILE A 393 26.72 22.38 8.28
C ILE A 393 27.57 23.62 8.56
N ASN A 394 28.91 23.46 8.64
CA ASN A 394 29.82 24.58 8.83
C ASN A 394 29.71 25.60 7.70
N THR A 395 29.68 25.13 6.44
CA THR A 395 29.66 25.99 5.25
C THR A 395 28.36 26.77 5.14
N ALA A 396 27.23 26.13 5.42
CA ALA A 396 25.90 26.75 5.39
C ALA A 396 25.71 27.80 6.50
N GLY A 397 26.51 27.75 7.57
CA GLY A 397 26.44 28.73 8.67
C GLY A 397 25.12 28.66 9.46
N MET A 398 24.43 27.52 9.43
CA MET A 398 23.10 27.35 10.05
C MET A 398 23.16 27.00 11.55
N THR A 399 24.35 26.81 12.12
CA THR A 399 24.55 26.54 13.56
C THR A 399 25.51 27.53 14.19
N ASP A 400 25.27 27.89 15.46
CA ASP A 400 26.11 28.84 16.21
C ASP A 400 27.52 28.30 16.54
N LYS A 401 27.74 26.98 16.40
CA LYS A 401 28.99 26.30 16.70
C LYS A 401 29.71 25.93 15.41
N ASN A 402 31.03 26.12 15.38
CA ASN A 402 31.88 25.54 14.34
C ASN A 402 32.29 24.12 14.74
N TRP A 403 31.99 23.15 13.88
CA TRP A 403 32.18 21.73 14.16
C TRP A 403 33.50 21.21 13.60
N THR A 404 34.02 20.14 14.21
CA THR A 404 35.08 19.35 13.58
C THR A 404 34.48 18.57 12.41
N GLU A 405 35.04 18.72 11.21
CA GLU A 405 34.65 18.00 10.00
C GLU A 405 35.15 16.54 10.06
N ALA A 406 34.51 15.76 10.92
CA ALA A 406 34.83 14.36 11.16
C ALA A 406 33.54 13.56 11.42
N PRO A 407 33.53 12.23 11.18
CA PRO A 407 32.41 11.38 11.54
C PRO A 407 32.02 11.57 13.00
N THR A 408 30.74 11.87 13.24
CA THR A 408 30.24 12.32 14.53
C THR A 408 28.94 11.62 14.89
N LEU A 409 28.87 11.10 16.11
CA LEU A 409 27.65 10.56 16.70
C LEU A 409 26.97 11.59 17.59
N PHE A 410 25.65 11.64 17.50
CA PHE A 410 24.78 12.42 18.37
C PHE A 410 23.88 11.47 19.15
N PHE A 411 23.91 11.58 20.47
CA PHE A 411 23.12 10.77 21.39
C PHE A 411 22.09 11.64 22.07
N LYS A 412 20.86 11.16 22.17
CA LYS A 412 19.81 11.75 22.99
C LYS A 412 19.47 10.80 24.14
N PHE A 413 19.45 11.33 25.35
CA PHE A 413 19.13 10.59 26.57
C PHE A 413 17.79 11.06 27.11
N ALA A 414 17.03 10.15 27.72
CA ALA A 414 15.75 10.47 28.33
C ALA A 414 15.49 9.57 29.54
N GLY A 415 15.02 10.16 30.65
CA GLY A 415 14.68 9.40 31.85
C GLY A 415 14.64 10.28 33.10
N THR A 416 14.97 9.66 34.25
CA THR A 416 15.23 10.41 35.48
C THR A 416 16.63 11.02 35.44
N PRO A 417 16.93 12.04 36.26
CA PRO A 417 18.28 12.63 36.33
C PRO A 417 19.39 11.59 36.56
N SER A 418 19.16 10.62 37.45
CA SER A 418 20.12 9.55 37.72
C SER A 418 20.30 8.60 36.54
N ALA A 419 19.21 8.21 35.87
CA ALA A 419 19.29 7.33 34.70
C ALA A 419 20.04 8.00 33.55
N VAL A 420 19.76 9.28 33.26
CA VAL A 420 20.46 10.04 32.22
C VAL A 420 21.96 10.14 32.54
N LYS A 421 22.32 10.42 33.80
CA LYS A 421 23.74 10.49 34.21
C LYS A 421 24.45 9.14 34.03
N GLU A 422 23.79 8.04 34.38
CA GLU A 422 24.32 6.68 34.23
C GLU A 422 24.50 6.32 32.74
N GLN A 423 23.49 6.58 31.92
CA GLN A 423 23.52 6.37 30.47
C GLN A 423 24.69 7.11 29.81
N ILE A 424 24.85 8.41 30.11
CA ILE A 424 25.98 9.21 29.59
C ILE A 424 27.32 8.57 29.99
N GLY A 425 27.46 8.14 31.25
CA GLY A 425 28.68 7.48 31.73
C GLY A 425 28.98 6.15 31.05
N MET A 426 27.95 5.37 30.70
CA MET A 426 28.10 4.12 29.93
C MET A 426 28.53 4.42 28.49
N VAL A 427 27.81 5.32 27.80
CA VAL A 427 28.11 5.69 26.40
C VAL A 427 29.51 6.30 26.28
N GLN A 428 29.91 7.16 27.22
CA GLN A 428 31.25 7.75 27.22
C GLN A 428 32.36 6.68 27.30
N LYS A 429 32.17 5.65 28.13
CA LYS A 429 33.13 4.52 28.23
C LYS A 429 33.18 3.73 26.93
N LEU A 430 32.02 3.44 26.34
CA LEU A 430 31.93 2.69 25.08
C LEU A 430 32.55 3.46 23.91
N ALA A 431 32.21 4.75 23.76
CA ALA A 431 32.79 5.64 22.76
C ALA A 431 34.33 5.72 22.88
N LYS A 432 34.84 5.83 24.11
CA LYS A 432 36.29 5.79 24.35
C LYS A 432 36.91 4.45 23.93
N SER A 433 36.22 3.34 24.19
CA SER A 433 36.70 1.99 23.83
C SER A 433 36.74 1.73 22.32
N THR A 434 35.99 2.50 21.53
CA THR A 434 35.96 2.44 20.06
C THR A 434 36.77 3.56 19.38
N GLY A 435 37.50 4.36 20.18
CA GLY A 435 38.48 5.32 19.66
C GLY A 435 37.96 6.74 19.45
N SER A 436 36.88 7.13 20.13
CA SER A 436 36.37 8.51 20.10
C SER A 436 37.46 9.54 20.40
N LYS A 437 37.47 10.65 19.65
CA LYS A 437 38.41 11.76 19.82
C LYS A 437 37.90 12.83 20.76
N SER A 438 36.58 13.01 20.82
CA SER A 438 35.90 13.96 21.69
C SER A 438 34.66 13.32 22.30
N PHE A 439 34.21 13.87 23.43
CA PHE A 439 32.91 13.55 24.00
C PHE A 439 32.40 14.77 24.76
N GLU A 440 31.44 15.47 24.16
CA GLU A 440 30.79 16.66 24.72
C GLU A 440 29.36 16.29 25.13
N PHE A 441 28.90 16.73 26.29
CA PHE A 441 27.51 16.52 26.70
C PHE A 441 26.92 17.82 27.23
N ALA A 442 25.64 18.03 26.95
CA ALA A 442 24.93 19.22 27.36
C ALA A 442 24.67 19.26 28.87
N ARG A 443 24.92 20.40 29.49
CA ARG A 443 24.69 20.63 30.92
C ARG A 443 23.40 21.37 31.22
N ASN A 444 22.81 21.98 30.20
CA ASN A 444 21.58 22.77 30.30
C ASN A 444 20.77 22.68 28.98
N ALA A 445 19.57 23.25 28.96
CA ALA A 445 18.67 23.17 27.80
C ALA A 445 19.19 23.91 26.56
N GLN A 446 19.93 25.01 26.72
CA GLN A 446 20.53 25.73 25.60
C GLN A 446 21.60 24.86 24.93
N GLU A 447 22.53 24.30 25.71
CA GLU A 447 23.55 23.38 25.17
C GLU A 447 22.92 22.14 24.50
N GLN A 448 21.76 21.66 24.98
CA GLN A 448 21.03 20.57 24.30
C GLN A 448 20.54 20.99 22.92
N ALA A 449 19.95 22.19 22.81
CA ALA A 449 19.48 22.73 21.56
C ALA A 449 20.65 22.98 20.59
N ASP A 450 21.74 23.59 21.09
CA ASP A 450 22.93 23.91 20.30
C ASP A 450 23.58 22.63 19.77
N LEU A 451 23.76 21.61 20.61
CA LEU A 451 24.38 20.36 20.18
C LEU A 451 23.49 19.57 19.19
N TRP A 452 22.17 19.60 19.38
CA TRP A 452 21.25 18.87 18.49
C TRP A 452 20.93 19.63 17.20
N SER A 453 21.22 20.93 17.13
CA SER A 453 20.94 21.77 15.95
C SER A 453 21.61 21.23 14.68
N ALA A 454 22.88 20.81 14.77
CA ALA A 454 23.62 20.23 13.64
C ALA A 454 22.89 19.05 13.00
N ARG A 455 22.28 18.18 13.82
CA ARG A 455 21.50 17.04 13.31
C ARG A 455 20.21 17.50 12.62
N LYS A 456 19.54 18.54 13.12
CA LYS A 456 18.29 19.06 12.54
C LYS A 456 18.52 19.72 11.18
N GLU A 457 19.64 20.40 11.00
CA GLU A 457 19.98 21.11 9.77
C GLU A 457 20.61 20.22 8.68
N ALA A 458 20.67 18.89 8.88
CA ALA A 458 21.40 17.99 7.99
C ALA A 458 20.95 18.08 6.51
N LEU A 459 19.64 17.99 6.25
CA LEU A 459 19.10 18.10 4.88
C LEU A 459 19.32 19.50 4.29
N TRP A 460 18.92 20.53 5.02
CA TRP A 460 18.98 21.92 4.55
C TRP A 460 20.41 22.40 4.28
N SER A 461 21.37 21.96 5.11
CA SER A 461 22.78 22.30 4.91
C SER A 461 23.35 21.67 3.64
N VAL A 462 22.92 20.47 3.24
CA VAL A 462 23.31 19.88 1.94
C VAL A 462 22.61 20.60 0.80
N MET A 463 21.32 20.92 0.94
CA MET A 463 20.60 21.70 -0.08
C MET A 463 21.23 23.07 -0.34
N ALA A 464 21.78 23.71 0.69
CA ALA A 464 22.50 24.98 0.58
C ALA A 464 23.83 24.88 -0.18
N MET A 465 24.33 23.67 -0.45
CA MET A 465 25.55 23.44 -1.24
C MET A 465 25.29 23.38 -2.75
N ARG A 466 24.03 23.51 -3.21
CA ARG A 466 23.71 23.61 -4.64
C ARG A 466 24.41 24.83 -5.25
N GLU A 467 25.05 24.65 -6.38
CA GLU A 467 25.75 25.71 -7.11
C GLU A 467 24.87 26.32 -8.21
N SER A 468 23.86 25.56 -8.66
CA SER A 468 22.95 25.93 -9.74
C SER A 468 21.50 25.52 -9.44
N ASP A 469 20.54 26.19 -10.07
CA ASP A 469 19.12 25.76 -10.10
C ASP A 469 18.93 24.43 -10.86
N GLU A 470 19.95 23.98 -11.60
CA GLU A 470 20.00 22.67 -12.27
C GLU A 470 20.46 21.53 -11.33
N ASP A 471 20.86 21.84 -10.10
CA ASP A 471 21.26 20.83 -9.12
C ASP A 471 20.05 20.29 -8.37
N HIS A 472 19.93 18.97 -8.40
CA HIS A 472 18.86 18.20 -7.76
C HIS A 472 19.37 17.53 -6.48
N VAL A 473 18.45 17.16 -5.60
CA VAL A 473 18.74 16.37 -4.40
C VAL A 473 18.10 15.00 -4.53
N TRP A 474 18.90 13.95 -4.35
CA TRP A 474 18.39 12.59 -4.17
C TRP A 474 18.65 12.14 -2.75
N THR A 475 17.58 11.79 -2.02
CA THR A 475 17.72 11.24 -0.66
C THR A 475 17.57 9.73 -0.70
N GLY A 476 18.68 9.01 -0.55
CA GLY A 476 18.69 7.57 -0.39
C GLY A 476 18.32 7.16 1.04
N ASP A 477 17.70 5.99 1.19
CA ASP A 477 17.26 5.46 2.49
C ASP A 477 17.19 3.94 2.44
N VAL A 478 17.94 3.29 3.34
CA VAL A 478 17.96 1.84 3.55
C VAL A 478 18.22 1.55 5.03
N ALA A 479 17.88 0.35 5.47
CA ALA A 479 18.28 -0.14 6.78
C ALA A 479 18.81 -1.56 6.70
N VAL A 480 19.74 -1.91 7.58
CA VAL A 480 20.33 -3.25 7.68
C VAL A 480 20.32 -3.73 9.13
N PRO A 481 20.47 -5.04 9.39
CA PRO A 481 20.78 -5.52 10.73
C PRO A 481 21.99 -4.76 11.29
N ILE A 482 21.92 -4.36 12.57
CA ILE A 482 22.95 -3.51 13.23
C ILE A 482 24.38 -4.03 13.04
N SER A 483 24.55 -5.36 12.97
CA SER A 483 25.85 -6.00 12.74
C SER A 483 26.48 -5.67 11.37
N ARG A 484 25.70 -5.22 10.40
CA ARG A 484 26.13 -4.86 9.04
C ARG A 484 26.20 -3.34 8.80
N LEU A 485 25.73 -2.54 9.76
CA LEU A 485 25.71 -1.08 9.66
C LEU A 485 27.09 -0.47 9.34
N PRO A 486 28.20 -0.89 9.99
CA PRO A 486 29.52 -0.34 9.67
C PRO A 486 29.95 -0.63 8.23
N ASP A 487 29.67 -1.83 7.72
CA ASP A 487 30.07 -2.25 6.37
C ASP A 487 29.29 -1.46 5.31
N ILE A 488 27.96 -1.38 5.43
CA ILE A 488 27.14 -0.73 4.39
C ILE A 488 27.42 0.76 4.26
N ILE A 489 27.64 1.46 5.38
CA ILE A 489 27.90 2.90 5.37
C ILE A 489 29.26 3.18 4.73
N GLU A 490 30.29 2.42 5.10
CA GLU A 490 31.65 2.54 4.56
C GLU A 490 31.68 2.24 3.05
N GLU A 491 31.14 1.09 2.63
CA GLU A 491 31.10 0.71 1.23
C GLU A 491 30.26 1.68 0.37
N THR A 492 29.19 2.26 0.92
CA THR A 492 28.36 3.24 0.21
C THR A 492 29.07 4.57 0.04
N LYS A 493 29.76 5.05 1.09
CA LYS A 493 30.56 6.27 1.01
C LYS A 493 31.69 6.13 -0.01
N GLU A 494 32.42 5.02 0.02
CA GLU A 494 33.48 4.73 -0.93
C GLU A 494 32.96 4.64 -2.37
N ASP A 495 31.80 4.00 -2.57
CA ASP A 495 31.18 3.88 -3.88
C ASP A 495 30.82 5.24 -4.48
N MET A 496 30.10 6.08 -3.73
CA MET A 496 29.70 7.42 -4.18
C MET A 496 30.93 8.29 -4.50
N ALA A 497 31.97 8.21 -3.66
CA ALA A 497 33.22 8.94 -3.88
C ALA A 497 33.96 8.49 -5.15
N ARG A 498 34.02 7.18 -5.44
CA ARG A 498 34.64 6.64 -6.67
C ARG A 498 33.97 7.14 -7.94
N HIS A 499 32.66 7.40 -7.88
CA HIS A 499 31.87 7.90 -9.00
C HIS A 499 31.76 9.43 -9.04
N GLY A 500 32.46 10.15 -8.14
CA GLY A 500 32.51 11.61 -8.14
C GLY A 500 31.19 12.28 -7.78
N LEU A 501 30.33 11.59 -7.01
CA LEU A 501 29.05 12.10 -6.56
C LEU A 501 29.20 12.80 -5.20
N PHE A 502 28.81 14.07 -5.11
CA PHE A 502 28.80 14.79 -3.84
C PHE A 502 27.68 14.24 -2.95
N THR A 503 28.06 13.52 -1.90
CA THR A 503 27.11 12.82 -1.02
C THR A 503 27.49 13.00 0.44
N ALA A 504 26.54 13.44 1.24
CA ALA A 504 26.62 13.45 2.70
C ALA A 504 25.88 12.25 3.27
N ILE A 505 26.31 11.77 4.45
CA ILE A 505 25.62 10.68 5.16
C ILE A 505 25.10 11.21 6.50
N VAL A 506 23.81 10.96 6.74
CA VAL A 506 23.13 11.14 8.01
C VAL A 506 22.33 9.88 8.31
N GLY A 507 22.14 9.49 9.57
CA GLY A 507 21.36 8.27 9.83
C GLY A 507 20.86 8.09 11.24
N HIS A 508 19.67 7.49 11.34
CA HIS A 508 19.08 6.91 12.55
C HIS A 508 19.76 5.58 12.90
N VAL A 509 21.06 5.63 13.18
CA VAL A 509 21.89 4.42 13.28
C VAL A 509 21.53 3.49 14.43
N GLY A 510 20.76 3.95 15.42
CA GLY A 510 20.29 3.11 16.52
C GLY A 510 19.47 1.90 16.07
N ASP A 511 18.70 2.01 14.99
CA ASP A 511 17.91 0.92 14.41
C ASP A 511 18.43 0.41 13.07
N GLY A 512 19.64 0.85 12.69
CA GLY A 512 20.36 0.36 11.51
C GLY A 512 20.00 1.09 10.21
N ASN A 513 19.25 2.19 10.32
CA ASN A 513 18.87 3.04 9.20
C ASN A 513 19.89 4.16 8.96
N PHE A 514 20.23 4.40 7.69
CA PHE A 514 20.98 5.58 7.28
C PHE A 514 20.48 6.11 5.93
N HIS A 515 20.83 7.38 5.69
CA HIS A 515 20.46 8.14 4.51
C HIS A 515 21.71 8.63 3.80
N THR A 516 21.63 8.66 2.48
CA THR A 516 22.53 9.44 1.63
C THR A 516 21.78 10.67 1.16
N ILE A 517 22.39 11.85 1.29
CA ILE A 517 21.87 13.08 0.70
C ILE A 517 22.84 13.48 -0.40
N MET A 518 22.44 13.21 -1.64
CA MET A 518 23.29 13.35 -2.82
C MET A 518 22.84 14.56 -3.65
N LEU A 519 23.80 15.38 -4.05
CA LEU A 519 23.61 16.42 -5.06
C LEU A 519 24.06 15.91 -6.43
N TYR A 520 23.25 16.15 -7.45
CA TYR A 520 23.56 15.78 -8.82
C TYR A 520 22.86 16.72 -9.81
N ASN A 521 23.43 16.89 -11.00
CA ASN A 521 22.77 17.57 -12.13
C ASN A 521 22.33 16.57 -13.21
N ASP A 522 21.65 17.05 -14.24
CA ASP A 522 21.12 16.22 -15.33
C ASP A 522 22.18 15.36 -16.03
N LYS A 523 23.46 15.79 -16.08
CA LYS A 523 24.56 15.01 -16.68
C LYS A 523 24.97 13.84 -15.79
N GLN A 524 24.84 13.99 -14.48
CA GLN A 524 25.19 12.97 -13.48
C GLN A 524 24.02 12.06 -13.13
N ARG A 525 22.79 12.39 -13.55
CA ARG A 525 21.57 11.66 -13.17
C ARG A 525 21.68 10.14 -13.32
N LYS A 526 22.17 9.66 -14.46
CA LYS A 526 22.31 8.21 -14.70
C LYS A 526 23.25 7.57 -13.67
N GLU A 527 24.38 8.21 -13.38
CA GLU A 527 25.33 7.70 -12.38
C GLU A 527 24.73 7.76 -10.97
N ALA A 528 23.99 8.82 -10.64
CA ALA A 528 23.25 8.95 -9.38
C ALA A 528 22.23 7.81 -9.20
N GLU A 529 21.43 7.51 -10.23
CA GLU A 529 20.48 6.40 -10.24
C GLU A 529 21.18 5.04 -10.05
N GLU A 530 22.30 4.80 -10.74
CA GLU A 530 23.09 3.57 -10.60
C GLU A 530 23.72 3.44 -9.20
N ALA A 531 24.17 4.54 -8.60
CA ALA A 531 24.73 4.53 -7.25
C ALA A 531 23.68 4.23 -6.18
N VAL A 532 22.47 4.79 -6.30
CA VAL A 532 21.32 4.45 -5.45
C VAL A 532 20.94 2.98 -5.63
N HIS A 533 20.92 2.48 -6.87
CA HIS A 533 20.67 1.08 -7.17
C HIS A 533 21.67 0.16 -6.48
N ARG A 534 22.98 0.44 -6.58
CA ARG A 534 24.04 -0.33 -5.90
C ARG A 534 23.90 -0.29 -4.38
N MET A 535 23.53 0.85 -3.81
CA MET A 535 23.29 0.98 -2.37
C MET A 535 22.11 0.12 -1.90
N VAL A 536 20.97 0.16 -2.61
CA VAL A 536 19.78 -0.67 -2.30
C VAL A 536 20.11 -2.15 -2.44
N LYS A 537 20.82 -2.53 -3.52
CA LYS A 537 21.29 -3.89 -3.74
C LYS A 537 22.14 -4.41 -2.61
N ARG A 538 23.14 -3.62 -2.20
CA ARG A 538 24.00 -3.93 -1.06
C ARG A 538 23.16 -4.13 0.21
N ALA A 539 22.20 -3.27 0.50
CA ALA A 539 21.33 -3.41 1.67
C ALA A 539 20.59 -4.76 1.67
N VAL A 540 19.94 -5.12 0.56
CA VAL A 540 19.20 -6.39 0.43
C VAL A 540 20.13 -7.60 0.57
N GLU A 541 21.32 -7.58 -0.05
CA GLU A 541 22.33 -8.64 0.08
C GLU A 541 22.90 -8.76 1.50
N MET A 542 22.71 -7.72 2.33
CA MET A 542 23.06 -7.70 3.74
C MET A 542 21.89 -8.04 4.68
N GLU A 543 20.82 -8.67 4.17
CA GLU A 543 19.57 -8.97 4.90
C GLU A 543 18.84 -7.71 5.40
N GLY A 544 19.07 -6.57 4.73
CA GLY A 544 18.40 -5.30 4.99
C GLY A 544 17.13 -5.10 4.15
N THR A 545 16.69 -3.84 4.11
CA THR A 545 15.47 -3.37 3.44
C THR A 545 15.79 -2.31 2.39
N VAL A 546 15.00 -2.27 1.31
CA VAL A 546 15.08 -1.28 0.24
C VAL A 546 14.71 0.14 0.72
N THR A 547 14.00 0.24 1.85
CA THR A 547 13.64 1.50 2.51
C THR A 547 13.59 1.30 4.02
N GLY A 548 14.26 2.17 4.77
CA GLY A 548 14.14 2.22 6.22
C GLY A 548 12.85 2.91 6.64
N GLU A 549 12.57 4.09 6.06
CA GLU A 549 11.47 4.93 6.53
C GLU A 549 10.71 5.76 5.50
N HIS A 550 11.28 6.03 4.32
CA HIS A 550 10.65 6.92 3.35
C HIS A 550 9.41 6.30 2.68
N GLY A 551 9.34 4.97 2.63
CA GLY A 551 8.32 4.23 1.92
C GLY A 551 8.81 3.72 0.57
N VAL A 552 7.91 3.10 -0.18
CA VAL A 552 8.22 2.45 -1.46
C VAL A 552 7.90 3.38 -2.62
N GLY A 553 6.71 4.00 -2.60
CA GLY A 553 6.25 4.93 -3.62
C GLY A 553 6.35 4.37 -5.04
N LEU A 554 6.80 5.23 -5.95
CA LEU A 554 7.11 4.88 -7.35
C LEU A 554 8.54 4.38 -7.50
N VAL A 555 9.46 5.01 -6.77
CA VAL A 555 10.91 4.87 -6.98
C VAL A 555 11.40 3.48 -6.58
N LYS A 556 10.88 2.91 -5.48
CA LYS A 556 11.41 1.67 -4.91
C LYS A 556 10.54 0.44 -5.12
N ARG A 557 9.37 0.57 -5.76
CA ARG A 557 8.41 -0.56 -5.94
C ARG A 557 9.01 -1.76 -6.65
N ASP A 558 9.94 -1.51 -7.57
CA ASP A 558 10.55 -2.56 -8.39
C ASP A 558 11.65 -3.31 -7.65
N TYR A 559 12.15 -2.76 -6.54
CA TYR A 559 13.09 -3.45 -5.65
C TYR A 559 12.41 -4.47 -4.74
N LEU A 560 11.09 -4.37 -4.50
CA LEU A 560 10.39 -5.27 -3.59
C LEU A 560 10.47 -6.75 -3.97
N ASN A 561 10.56 -7.07 -5.27
CA ASN A 561 10.73 -8.46 -5.70
C ASN A 561 12.09 -9.04 -5.27
N HIS A 562 13.11 -8.19 -5.15
CA HIS A 562 14.45 -8.60 -4.72
C HIS A 562 14.55 -8.78 -3.21
N GLU A 563 13.86 -7.96 -2.43
CA GLU A 563 13.81 -8.09 -0.96
C GLU A 563 12.86 -9.21 -0.52
N LEU A 564 11.61 -9.20 -1.01
CA LEU A 564 10.52 -10.01 -0.46
C LEU A 564 10.19 -11.25 -1.29
N GLY A 565 10.68 -11.31 -2.53
CA GLY A 565 10.35 -12.34 -3.52
C GLY A 565 9.03 -12.07 -4.26
N GLU A 566 8.97 -12.52 -5.52
CA GLU A 566 7.84 -12.28 -6.42
C GLU A 566 6.49 -12.73 -5.83
N THR A 567 6.45 -13.91 -5.22
CA THR A 567 5.19 -14.46 -4.66
C THR A 567 4.64 -13.61 -3.51
N THR A 568 5.49 -12.94 -2.74
CA THR A 568 5.09 -12.01 -1.68
C THR A 568 4.50 -10.75 -2.28
N VAL A 569 5.16 -10.18 -3.29
CA VAL A 569 4.66 -9.01 -4.02
C VAL A 569 3.34 -9.34 -4.75
N ASP A 570 3.18 -10.56 -5.25
CA ASP A 570 1.92 -11.05 -5.83
C ASP A 570 0.79 -11.15 -4.80
N ALA A 571 1.10 -11.45 -3.54
CA ALA A 571 0.14 -11.40 -2.44
C ALA A 571 -0.26 -9.96 -2.11
N MET A 572 0.69 -9.02 -2.07
CA MET A 572 0.41 -7.58 -1.90
C MET A 572 -0.49 -7.06 -3.03
N ARG A 573 -0.25 -7.49 -4.27
CA ARG A 573 -1.10 -7.15 -5.40
C ARG A 573 -2.52 -7.70 -5.26
N LYS A 574 -2.67 -8.92 -4.74
CA LYS A 574 -3.99 -9.49 -4.46
C LYS A 574 -4.72 -8.68 -3.39
N LEU A 575 -4.01 -8.23 -2.36
CA LEU A 575 -4.54 -7.36 -1.30
C LEU A 575 -5.01 -6.01 -1.86
N LYS A 576 -4.19 -5.38 -2.71
CA LYS A 576 -4.54 -4.14 -3.43
C LYS A 576 -5.86 -4.31 -4.19
N LEU A 577 -5.99 -5.38 -4.97
CA LEU A 577 -7.22 -5.64 -5.75
C LEU A 577 -8.42 -6.06 -4.89
N ALA A 578 -8.21 -6.50 -3.65
CA ALA A 578 -9.29 -6.81 -2.72
C ALA A 578 -9.93 -5.53 -2.13
N PHE A 579 -9.11 -4.51 -1.83
CA PHE A 579 -9.59 -3.22 -1.31
C PHE A 579 -9.93 -2.21 -2.41
N ASP A 580 -9.28 -2.31 -3.55
CA ASP A 580 -9.43 -1.40 -4.69
C ASP A 580 -9.39 -2.17 -6.02
N PRO A 581 -10.48 -2.87 -6.37
CA PRO A 581 -10.55 -3.70 -7.58
C PRO A 581 -10.49 -2.91 -8.89
N LEU A 582 -10.70 -1.59 -8.85
CA LEU A 582 -10.61 -0.70 -10.00
C LEU A 582 -9.26 0.05 -10.06
N CYS A 583 -8.37 -0.17 -9.09
CA CYS A 583 -7.10 0.51 -8.95
C CYS A 583 -7.24 2.04 -9.01
N LEU A 584 -8.23 2.63 -8.33
CA LEU A 584 -8.45 4.08 -8.29
C LEU A 584 -7.49 4.77 -7.33
N LEU A 585 -7.27 4.18 -6.16
CA LEU A 585 -6.53 4.78 -5.07
C LEU A 585 -5.02 4.66 -5.29
N ASN A 586 -4.38 5.79 -5.54
CA ASN A 586 -2.94 5.96 -5.66
C ASN A 586 -2.25 4.84 -6.46
N CYS A 587 -2.82 4.54 -7.64
CA CYS A 587 -2.37 3.45 -8.50
C CYS A 587 -0.87 3.56 -8.81
N ASP A 588 -0.29 2.39 -9.14
CA ASP A 588 1.10 2.20 -9.53
C ASP A 588 2.13 2.33 -8.41
N LYS A 589 1.78 2.79 -7.22
CA LYS A 589 2.70 2.83 -6.08
C LYS A 589 2.67 1.53 -5.28
N ILE A 590 3.78 1.24 -4.59
CA ILE A 590 4.07 -0.01 -3.87
C ILE A 590 4.12 -1.25 -4.78
N VAL A 591 3.06 -1.52 -5.54
CA VAL A 591 3.00 -2.65 -6.46
C VAL A 591 2.59 -2.20 -7.85
N ARG A 592 3.28 -2.74 -8.86
CA ARG A 592 2.80 -2.65 -10.25
C ARG A 592 1.48 -3.40 -10.40
N VAL A 593 0.52 -2.80 -11.10
CA VAL A 593 -0.72 -3.49 -11.55
C VAL A 593 -0.76 -3.70 -13.06
N GLN A 594 0.26 -3.19 -13.76
CA GLN A 594 0.44 -3.31 -15.19
C GLN A 594 1.88 -3.72 -15.50
N LYS A 595 2.06 -4.52 -16.56
CA LYS A 595 3.38 -4.95 -17.03
C LYS A 595 4.21 -3.72 -17.41
N PRO A 596 5.49 -3.65 -16.97
CA PRO A 596 6.40 -2.60 -17.42
C PRO A 596 6.62 -2.69 -18.93
N LYS A 597 6.93 -1.55 -19.56
CA LYS A 597 7.43 -1.51 -20.93
C LYS A 597 8.84 -2.14 -20.98
N PRO A 598 9.27 -2.68 -22.14
CA PRO A 598 10.64 -3.14 -22.30
C PRO A 598 11.65 -2.05 -21.91
N GLY A 599 12.58 -2.37 -21.00
CA GLY A 599 13.60 -1.43 -20.50
C GLY A 599 13.14 -0.48 -19.40
N GLU A 600 11.88 -0.52 -18.95
CA GLU A 600 11.38 0.34 -17.87
C GLU A 600 11.88 -0.10 -16.48
N VAL A 601 12.17 -1.39 -16.30
CA VAL A 601 12.73 -1.92 -15.06
C VAL A 601 14.19 -2.26 -15.30
N ALA A 602 15.08 -1.68 -14.50
CA ALA A 602 16.50 -1.98 -14.51
C ALA A 602 16.76 -3.44 -14.07
N GLY A 603 17.87 -4.01 -14.54
CA GLY A 603 18.37 -5.27 -13.99
C GLY A 603 18.81 -5.09 -12.53
N TRP A 604 18.87 -6.20 -11.79
CA TRP A 604 19.39 -6.25 -10.42
C TRP A 604 20.90 -6.39 -10.37
#